data_AF-A3JCZ1-F1
#
_entry.id   AF-A3JCZ1-F1
#
_cell.length_a   1.000
_cell.length_b   1.000
_cell.length_c   1.000
_cell.angle_alpha   90.00
_cell.angle_beta   90.00
_cell.angle_gamma   90.00
#
_symmetry.space_group_name_H-M   'P 1'
#
loop_
_entity.id
_entity.type
_entity.pdbx_description
1 polymer ?
#
loop_
_entity_poly.entity_id
_entity_poly.type
_entity_poly.pdbx_seq_one_letter_code
_entity_poly.pdbx_strand_id
1 'polypeptide(L)' 'MSEWSKQLPEEQWAKPSDELKSQSRRVLELQQANPQRPIIEIFAQISEDT' A
#
# COMPACT_ATOMS: atom_id res chain seq x y z
N MET A 1 23.45 18.26 -7.04
CA MET A 1 22.59 17.17 -6.49
C MET A 1 21.17 17.71 -6.27
N SER A 2 20.47 18.19 -7.30
CA SER A 2 19.21 18.93 -7.12
C SER A 2 18.09 18.51 -8.08
N GLU A 3 18.34 17.55 -8.97
CA GLU A 3 17.35 17.08 -9.95
C GLU A 3 16.46 15.96 -9.41
N TRP A 4 17.00 15.13 -8.52
CA TRP A 4 16.30 13.97 -7.94
C TRP A 4 15.26 14.34 -6.89
N SER A 5 15.19 15.63 -6.51
CA SER A 5 14.30 16.15 -5.46
C SER A 5 13.15 17.01 -6.02
N LYS A 6 13.08 17.22 -7.34
CA LYS A 6 11.95 17.94 -7.95
C LYS A 6 10.75 17.01 -7.95
N GLN A 7 9.59 17.50 -7.49
CA GLN A 7 8.35 16.73 -7.54
C GLN A 7 8.01 16.41 -9.00
N LEU A 8 7.63 15.17 -9.26
CA LEU A 8 7.13 14.76 -10.57
C LEU A 8 5.75 15.39 -10.81
N PRO A 9 5.44 15.81 -12.05
CA PRO A 9 4.07 16.16 -12.43
C PRO A 9 3.10 15.02 -12.09
N GLU A 10 1.87 15.35 -11.70
CA GLU A 10 0.85 14.36 -11.31
C GLU A 10 0.58 13.33 -12.42
N GLU A 11 0.67 13.75 -13.69
CA GLU A 11 0.48 12.86 -14.83
C GLU A 11 1.55 11.75 -14.93
N GLN A 12 2.70 11.96 -14.28
CA GLN A 12 3.81 11.01 -14.24
C GLN A 12 3.80 10.15 -12.97
N TRP A 13 2.82 10.32 -12.09
CA TRP A 13 2.70 9.48 -10.91
C TRP A 13 2.32 8.06 -11.31
N ALA A 14 3.02 7.09 -10.72
CA ALA A 14 2.68 5.69 -10.90
C ALA A 14 1.24 5.44 -10.40
N LYS A 15 0.41 4.82 -11.24
CA LYS A 15 -0.91 4.35 -10.82
C LYS A 15 -0.73 3.00 -10.11
N PRO A 16 -1.48 2.74 -9.02
CA PRO A 16 -1.42 1.45 -8.35
C PRO A 16 -1.88 0.34 -9.30
N SER A 17 -1.17 -0.80 -9.25
CA SER A 17 -1.58 -2.02 -9.96
C SER A 17 -2.89 -2.55 -9.39
N ASP A 18 -3.58 -3.41 -10.15
CA ASP A 18 -4.82 -4.02 -9.67
C ASP A 18 -4.57 -4.98 -8.50
N GLU A 19 -3.41 -5.65 -8.48
CA GLU A 19 -2.86 -6.39 -7.34
C GLU A 19 -2.83 -5.52 -6.08
N LEU A 20 -2.18 -4.35 -6.17
CA LEU A 20 -2.02 -3.44 -5.04
C LEU A 20 -3.36 -2.89 -4.55
N LYS A 21 -4.33 -2.66 -5.45
CA LYS A 21 -5.71 -2.29 -5.07
C LYS A 21 -6.44 -3.42 -4.36
N SER A 22 -6.20 -4.67 -4.74
CA SER A 22 -6.76 -5.86 -4.06
C SER A 22 -6.18 -5.99 -2.65
N GLN A 23 -4.85 -5.94 -2.54
CA GLN A 23 -4.12 -5.99 -1.27
C GLN A 23 -4.58 -4.85 -0.32
N SER A 24 -4.73 -3.62 -0.83
CA SER A 24 -5.23 -2.48 -0.05
C SER A 24 -6.62 -2.73 0.53
N ARG A 25 -7.55 -3.29 -0.26
CA ARG A 25 -8.87 -3.68 0.24
C ARG A 25 -8.75 -4.73 1.36
N ARG A 26 -7.87 -5.70 1.20
CA ARG A 26 -7.64 -6.74 2.22
C ARG A 26 -7.07 -6.19 3.53
N VAL A 27 -6.12 -5.25 3.45
CA VAL A 27 -5.60 -4.53 4.63
C VAL A 27 -6.75 -3.87 5.38
N LEU A 28 -7.63 -3.16 4.66
CA LEU A 28 -8.76 -2.43 5.26
C LEU A 28 -9.74 -3.38 5.96
N GLU A 29 -10.08 -4.51 5.34
CA GLU A 29 -10.93 -5.54 5.96
C GLU A 29 -10.34 -6.06 7.26
N LEU A 30 -9.04 -6.39 7.27
CA LEU A 30 -8.35 -6.93 8.44
C LEU A 30 -8.23 -5.88 9.56
N GLN A 31 -7.95 -4.62 9.21
CA GLN A 31 -7.89 -3.51 10.17
C GLN A 31 -9.26 -3.21 10.78
N GLN A 32 -10.34 -3.30 10.00
CA GLN A 32 -11.71 -3.12 10.50
C GLN A 32 -12.13 -4.27 11.41
N ALA A 33 -11.74 -5.52 11.08
CA ALA A 33 -12.05 -6.69 11.88
C ALA A 33 -11.34 -6.67 13.25
N ASN A 34 -10.09 -6.16 13.31
CA ASN A 34 -9.36 -5.99 14.56
C ASN A 34 -8.53 -4.70 14.56
N PRO A 35 -9.10 -3.57 15.00
CA PRO A 35 -8.40 -2.28 15.01
C PRO A 35 -7.17 -2.24 15.93
N GLN A 36 -7.08 -3.13 16.91
CA GLN A 36 -5.94 -3.22 17.84
C GLN A 36 -4.80 -4.05 17.27
N ARG A 37 -5.02 -4.76 16.16
CA ARG A 37 -3.97 -5.55 15.51
C ARG A 37 -2.89 -4.62 14.96
N PRO A 38 -1.60 -4.93 15.16
CA PRO A 38 -0.52 -4.14 14.57
C PRO A 38 -0.59 -4.14 13.04
N ILE A 39 -0.56 -2.95 12.44
CA ILE A 39 -0.63 -2.78 10.98
C ILE A 39 0.50 -3.53 10.25
N ILE A 40 1.69 -3.64 10.88
CA ILE A 40 2.83 -4.37 10.31
C ILE A 40 2.53 -5.86 10.13
N GLU A 41 1.78 -6.47 11.05
CA GLU A 41 1.38 -7.88 10.96
C GLU A 41 0.33 -8.10 9.87
N ILE A 42 -0.55 -7.11 9.66
CA ILE A 42 -1.55 -7.13 8.59
C ILE A 42 -0.85 -7.09 7.23
N PHE A 43 0.14 -6.20 7.07
CA PHE A 43 0.93 -6.15 5.83
C PHE A 43 1.76 -7.41 5.61
N ALA A 44 2.42 -7.94 6.65
CA ALA A 44 3.21 -9.17 6.57
C ALA A 44 2.37 -10.35 6.05
N GLN A 45 1.16 -10.51 6.59
CA GLN A 45 0.23 -11.54 6.15
C GLN A 45 -0.12 -11.43 4.66
N ILE A 46 -0.29 -10.21 4.14
CA ILE A 46 -0.69 -9.98 2.74
C ILE A 46 0.49 -10.18 1.78
N SER A 47 1.71 -9.88 2.22
CA SER A 47 2.92 -10.10 1.41
C SER A 47 3.29 -11.58 1.26
N GLU A 48 2.91 -12.44 2.21
CA GLU A 48 3.20 -13.88 2.16
C GLU A 48 2.24 -14.65 1.25
N ASP A 49 1.08 -14.08 0.91
CA ASP A 49 0.05 -14.68 0.06
C ASP A 49 0.31 -14.51 -1.47
N THR A 50 1.44 -13.91 -1.88
CA THR A 50 1.77 -13.57 -3.29
C THR A 50 2.95 -14.35 -3.87
#